data_AF-A0A6I3MNE0-F1
#
_entry.id   AF-A0A6I3MNE0-F1
#
_cell.length_a   1.000
_cell.length_b   1.000
_cell.length_c   1.000
_cell.angle_alpha   90.00
_cell.angle_beta   90.00
_cell.angle_gamma   90.00
#
_symmetry.space_group_name_H-M   'P 1'
#
loop_
_entity.id
_entity.type
_entity.pdbx_description
1 polymer ?
#
loop_
_entity_poly.entity_id
_entity_poly.type
_entity_poly.pdbx_seq_one_letter_code
_entity_poly.pdbx_strand_id
1 'polypeptide(L)'
;MFKKIIILSIIAALASCSSSKPAIATTKKQAAVQTRTASAKKTASSKPIAKYPTTNNTTEVIQSTSKTVVTSDLINNYVLQFKDIAMGNMQKYGIPASIILAQGILESGAGRGDLAVDANNHFGIKCHNDWLGESVRHDDDSSQECFRKYTEASESYRDHALFLVGKKRYATLFTYEKDDYKSWAKGLRAAGYATDPNYPDKLISYIERYNLHQYDCQVTGKNYTPINKTAPARASSSNTNTNISSNSNDPSLYEVQKGDTLYSISKKFNLMVDDLKQKNNLTDNALSIGQKLKVK
;
A
#
# COMPACT_ATOMS: atom_id res chain seq x y z
N MET A 1 -25.92 -11.87 -54.69
CA MET A 1 -25.20 -13.09 -55.14
C MET A 1 -25.54 -13.34 -56.60
N PHE A 2 -24.59 -13.19 -57.53
CA PHE A 2 -24.49 -13.72 -58.92
C PHE A 2 -23.41 -12.87 -59.62
N LYS A 3 -22.13 -13.28 -59.51
CA LYS A 3 -21.32 -14.11 -60.44
C LYS A 3 -20.66 -13.30 -61.58
N LYS A 4 -19.36 -13.60 -61.75
CA LYS A 4 -18.27 -12.93 -62.47
C LYS A 4 -18.30 -13.15 -64.00
N ILE A 5 -17.79 -12.17 -64.77
CA ILE A 5 -17.15 -12.28 -66.12
C ILE A 5 -16.18 -11.08 -66.23
N ILE A 6 -14.88 -11.14 -65.94
CA ILE A 6 -13.66 -11.49 -66.72
C ILE A 6 -13.56 -10.95 -68.17
N ILE A 7 -12.41 -10.29 -68.44
CA ILE A 7 -11.61 -10.16 -69.68
C ILE A 7 -11.68 -8.79 -70.40
N LEU A 8 -10.62 -7.97 -70.27
CA LEU A 8 -9.69 -7.70 -71.39
C LEU A 8 -8.35 -7.13 -70.89
N SER A 9 -7.29 -7.55 -71.56
CA SER A 9 -5.87 -7.44 -71.25
C SER A 9 -5.18 -6.43 -72.18
N ILE A 10 -3.86 -6.21 -71.98
CA ILE A 10 -2.83 -5.63 -72.89
C ILE A 10 -2.52 -4.13 -72.65
N ILE A 11 -1.29 -3.60 -72.62
CA ILE A 11 0.12 -3.97 -72.26
C ILE A 11 0.92 -2.66 -72.45
N ALA A 12 2.11 -2.56 -71.81
CA ALA A 12 3.26 -1.67 -72.08
C ALA A 12 3.39 -0.38 -71.25
N ALA A 13 4.56 0.03 -70.74
CA ALA A 13 5.87 -0.59 -70.59
C ALA A 13 6.73 0.24 -69.59
N LEU A 14 7.52 -0.49 -68.81
CA LEU A 14 8.86 -0.22 -68.22
C LEU A 14 9.43 1.22 -68.19
N ALA A 15 9.79 1.67 -66.98
CA ALA A 15 11.09 2.31 -66.72
C ALA A 15 11.48 2.14 -65.24
N SER A 16 12.44 1.25 -65.00
CA SER A 16 13.17 1.08 -63.75
C SER A 16 14.37 2.03 -63.71
N CYS A 17 14.65 2.63 -62.54
CA CYS A 17 15.95 3.11 -62.03
C CYS A 17 15.65 3.86 -60.73
N SER A 18 16.40 3.86 -59.63
CA SER A 18 17.44 3.01 -59.05
C SER A 18 17.69 3.62 -57.66
N SER A 19 17.94 2.79 -56.66
CA SER A 19 18.20 3.16 -55.25
C SER A 19 19.46 4.02 -55.04
N SER A 20 19.39 4.99 -54.13
CA SER A 20 20.56 5.45 -53.36
C SER A 20 20.13 5.85 -51.94
N LYS A 21 20.47 5.02 -50.94
CA LYS A 21 20.46 5.39 -49.53
C LYS A 21 21.87 5.89 -49.15
N PRO A 22 22.03 6.99 -48.40
CA PRO A 22 23.35 7.38 -47.93
C PRO A 22 23.81 6.42 -46.82
N ALA A 23 25.00 5.85 -47.01
CA ALA A 23 25.76 5.15 -45.98
C ALA A 23 26.39 6.19 -45.05
N ILE A 24 26.03 6.16 -43.76
CA ILE A 24 26.79 6.85 -42.72
C ILE A 24 27.73 5.82 -42.10
N ALA A 25 29.01 6.05 -42.33
CA ALA A 25 30.12 5.25 -41.86
C ALA A 25 30.20 5.29 -40.33
N THR A 26 30.23 4.10 -39.73
CA THR A 26 30.61 3.85 -38.34
C THR A 26 32.12 3.99 -38.20
N THR A 27 32.59 5.10 -37.63
CA THR A 27 33.94 5.20 -37.08
C THR A 27 33.98 4.46 -35.74
N LYS A 28 34.59 3.28 -35.76
CA LYS A 28 34.91 2.45 -34.60
C LYS A 28 35.95 3.18 -33.74
N LYS A 29 35.51 3.83 -32.65
CA LYS A 29 36.43 4.30 -31.60
C LYS A 29 36.85 3.09 -30.77
N GLN A 30 38.15 2.82 -30.74
CA GLN A 30 38.77 1.75 -29.96
C GLN A 30 38.32 1.82 -28.49
N ALA A 31 37.91 0.67 -27.97
CA ALA A 31 37.74 0.45 -26.55
C ALA A 31 39.08 0.65 -25.85
N ALA A 32 39.13 1.56 -24.88
CA ALA A 32 40.25 1.65 -23.97
C ALA A 32 40.31 0.37 -23.14
N VAL A 33 41.39 -0.39 -23.32
CA VAL A 33 41.81 -1.48 -22.45
C VAL A 33 42.13 -0.85 -21.09
N GLN A 34 41.22 -0.97 -20.14
CA GLN A 34 41.56 -0.75 -18.73
C GLN A 34 42.03 -2.07 -18.12
N THR A 35 43.33 -2.09 -17.88
CA THR A 35 44.08 -3.11 -17.16
C THR A 35 43.42 -3.37 -15.80
N ARG A 36 43.05 -4.63 -15.54
CA ARG A 36 42.66 -5.08 -14.21
C ARG A 36 43.91 -5.12 -13.32
N THR A 37 44.11 -4.09 -12.51
CA THR A 37 44.93 -4.22 -11.30
C THR A 37 44.03 -4.69 -10.17
N ALA A 38 44.29 -5.91 -9.70
CA ALA A 38 43.74 -6.43 -8.46
C ALA A 38 44.12 -5.48 -7.32
N SER A 39 43.12 -4.90 -6.63
CA SER A 39 43.33 -4.18 -5.39
C SER A 39 42.49 -4.80 -4.29
N ALA A 40 43.14 -4.90 -3.14
CA ALA A 40 42.83 -5.80 -2.05
C ALA A 40 41.48 -5.52 -1.37
N LYS A 41 40.87 -6.64 -0.96
CA LYS A 41 39.79 -6.77 0.02
C LYS A 41 40.01 -5.85 1.22
N LYS A 42 39.29 -4.73 1.27
CA LYS A 42 39.00 -4.01 2.52
C LYS A 42 37.69 -4.55 3.07
N THR A 43 37.82 -5.34 4.12
CA THR A 43 36.74 -5.76 5.02
C THR A 43 35.99 -4.53 5.55
N ALA A 44 34.79 -4.29 5.02
CA ALA A 44 33.84 -3.40 5.66
C ALA A 44 33.37 -4.09 6.94
N SER A 45 33.71 -3.47 8.07
CA SER A 45 33.31 -3.89 9.41
C SER A 45 31.78 -3.94 9.48
N SER A 46 31.24 -5.13 9.63
CA SER A 46 29.82 -5.36 9.90
C SER A 46 29.47 -4.70 11.23
N LYS A 47 28.75 -3.56 11.18
CA LYS A 47 28.06 -3.05 12.37
C LYS A 47 27.09 -4.15 12.85
N PRO A 48 27.12 -4.54 14.13
CA PRO A 48 26.27 -5.62 14.61
C PRO A 48 24.80 -5.20 14.51
N ILE A 49 24.01 -6.06 13.86
CA ILE A 49 22.56 -6.08 13.93
C ILE A 49 22.18 -6.03 15.41
N ALA A 50 21.50 -4.96 15.83
CA ALA A 50 20.96 -4.87 17.17
C ALA A 50 19.99 -6.03 17.36
N LYS A 51 20.33 -6.95 18.27
CA LYS A 51 19.41 -7.98 18.76
C LYS A 51 18.27 -7.25 19.47
N TYR A 52 17.11 -7.20 18.84
CA TYR A 52 15.89 -6.81 19.54
C TYR A 52 15.59 -7.86 20.61
N PRO A 53 15.37 -7.45 21.87
CA PRO A 53 15.08 -8.39 22.94
C PRO A 53 13.77 -9.12 22.66
N THR A 54 13.85 -10.45 22.62
CA THR A 54 12.70 -11.35 22.55
C THR A 54 11.89 -11.17 23.84
N THR A 55 10.69 -10.59 23.74
CA THR A 55 9.74 -10.50 24.86
C THR A 55 8.44 -11.20 24.51
N ASN A 56 8.00 -12.07 25.42
CA ASN A 56 6.83 -12.93 25.29
C ASN A 56 5.51 -12.16 25.46
N ASN A 57 4.54 -12.44 24.57
CA ASN A 57 3.11 -12.03 24.46
C ASN A 57 2.82 -10.58 23.98
N THR A 58 1.93 -10.26 23.04
CA THR A 58 1.15 -10.98 22.01
C THR A 58 1.53 -10.35 20.67
N THR A 59 2.67 -10.74 20.12
CA THR A 59 3.03 -10.37 18.75
C THR A 59 2.13 -11.18 17.82
N GLU A 60 0.95 -10.67 17.47
CA GLU A 60 0.25 -11.20 16.31
C GLU A 60 1.12 -10.88 15.09
N VAL A 61 1.92 -11.86 14.68
CA VAL A 61 2.67 -11.81 13.43
C VAL A 61 1.64 -11.83 12.32
N ILE A 62 1.38 -10.67 11.70
CA ILE A 62 0.47 -10.62 10.57
C ILE A 62 1.26 -11.01 9.33
N GLN A 63 0.83 -12.10 8.69
CA GLN A 63 1.43 -12.62 7.48
C GLN A 63 1.08 -11.71 6.30
N SER A 64 2.01 -10.86 5.91
CA SER A 64 1.96 -10.12 4.64
C SER A 64 2.24 -11.05 3.45
N THR A 65 1.80 -10.67 2.25
CA THR A 65 2.22 -11.32 0.99
C THR A 65 3.75 -11.27 0.81
N SER A 66 4.45 -10.31 1.43
CA SER A 66 5.90 -10.11 1.28
C SER A 66 6.81 -11.02 2.14
N LYS A 67 6.33 -12.17 2.64
CA LYS A 67 7.09 -13.11 3.52
C LYS A 67 7.80 -12.46 4.72
N THR A 68 7.38 -11.26 5.14
CA THR A 68 8.04 -10.49 6.22
C THR A 68 7.20 -10.50 7.49
N VAL A 69 7.85 -10.61 8.66
CA VAL A 69 7.21 -10.45 9.97
C VAL A 69 6.92 -8.97 10.23
N VAL A 70 5.64 -8.63 10.38
CA VAL A 70 5.17 -7.25 10.62
C VAL A 70 4.44 -7.19 11.96
N THR A 71 4.79 -6.21 12.80
CA THR A 71 4.14 -5.94 14.09
C THR A 71 3.07 -4.85 13.94
N SER A 72 2.14 -4.78 14.91
CA SER A 72 1.12 -3.72 14.93
C SER A 72 1.72 -2.31 14.94
N ASP A 73 2.83 -2.09 15.63
CA ASP A 73 3.50 -0.79 15.69
C ASP A 73 4.01 -0.35 14.31
N LEU A 74 4.56 -1.30 13.55
CA LEU A 74 5.02 -1.05 12.17
C LEU A 74 3.84 -0.68 11.27
N ILE A 75 2.70 -1.35 11.41
CA ILE A 75 1.49 -1.04 10.65
C ILE A 75 0.95 0.34 11.04
N ASN A 76 0.88 0.66 12.33
CA ASN A 76 0.42 1.96 12.78
C ASN A 76 1.30 3.09 12.26
N ASN A 77 2.63 2.91 12.29
CA ASN A 77 3.57 3.87 11.73
C ASN A 77 3.39 4.03 10.22
N TYR A 78 3.21 2.92 9.48
CA TYR A 78 2.91 2.95 8.06
C TYR A 78 1.63 3.73 7.75
N VAL A 79 0.55 3.45 8.50
CA VAL A 79 -0.73 4.16 8.36
C VAL A 79 -0.54 5.66 8.58
N LEU A 80 0.15 6.04 9.64
CA LEU A 80 0.39 7.46 9.97
C LEU A 80 1.27 8.16 8.93
N GLN A 81 2.24 7.46 8.35
CA GLN A 81 3.10 7.98 7.29
C GLN A 81 2.32 8.22 5.99
N PHE A 82 1.36 7.35 5.66
CA PHE A 82 0.73 7.34 4.34
C PHE A 82 -0.75 7.77 4.32
N LYS A 83 -1.38 8.04 5.47
CA LYS A 83 -2.80 8.42 5.54
C LYS A 83 -3.14 9.64 4.69
N ASP A 84 -2.32 10.69 4.70
CA ASP A 84 -2.62 11.93 3.97
C ASP A 84 -2.50 11.72 2.46
N ILE A 85 -1.53 10.89 2.03
CA ILE A 85 -1.40 10.46 0.63
C ILE A 85 -2.63 9.63 0.22
N ALA A 86 -3.06 8.69 1.06
CA ALA A 86 -4.24 7.86 0.79
C ALA A 86 -5.53 8.71 0.71
N MET A 87 -5.72 9.65 1.64
CA MET A 87 -6.85 10.59 1.66
C MET A 87 -6.84 11.52 0.43
N GLY A 88 -5.67 12.04 0.05
CA GLY A 88 -5.54 12.85 -1.17
C GLY A 88 -5.88 12.05 -2.43
N ASN A 89 -5.46 10.79 -2.50
CA ASN A 89 -5.85 9.89 -3.59
C ASN A 89 -7.35 9.56 -3.57
N MET A 90 -7.94 9.38 -2.39
CA MET A 90 -9.39 9.19 -2.26
C MET A 90 -10.17 10.40 -2.77
N GLN A 91 -9.76 11.61 -2.39
CA GLN A 91 -10.38 12.86 -2.88
C GLN A 91 -10.29 12.97 -4.40
N LYS A 92 -9.11 12.69 -4.96
CA LYS A 92 -8.82 12.89 -6.38
C LYS A 92 -9.36 11.79 -7.29
N TYR A 93 -9.30 10.54 -6.85
CA TYR A 93 -9.55 9.36 -7.67
C TYR A 93 -10.75 8.53 -7.21
N GLY A 94 -11.29 8.77 -6.01
CA GLY A 94 -12.53 8.15 -5.54
C GLY A 94 -12.39 6.75 -4.94
N ILE A 95 -11.16 6.27 -4.70
CA ILE A 95 -10.91 5.00 -4.02
C ILE A 95 -10.87 5.26 -2.50
N PRO A 96 -11.60 4.51 -1.65
CA PRO A 96 -11.56 4.70 -0.21
C PRO A 96 -10.12 4.72 0.33
N ALA A 97 -9.77 5.70 1.16
CA ALA A 97 -8.46 5.82 1.77
C ALA A 97 -8.12 4.56 2.60
N SER A 98 -9.12 3.98 3.26
CA SER A 98 -9.00 2.73 4.01
C SER A 98 -8.58 1.54 3.13
N ILE A 99 -9.11 1.46 1.91
CA ILE A 99 -8.74 0.44 0.92
C ILE A 99 -7.30 0.63 0.46
N ILE A 100 -6.93 1.86 0.11
CA ILE A 100 -5.56 2.18 -0.31
C ILE A 100 -4.55 1.80 0.79
N LEU A 101 -4.83 2.17 2.04
CA LEU A 101 -3.96 1.86 3.18
C LEU A 101 -3.90 0.36 3.45
N ALA A 102 -5.03 -0.36 3.43
CA ALA A 102 -5.07 -1.79 3.66
C ALA A 102 -4.33 -2.59 2.58
N GLN A 103 -4.48 -2.21 1.31
CA GLN A 103 -3.71 -2.80 0.22
C GLN A 103 -2.23 -2.47 0.40
N GLY A 104 -1.87 -1.21 0.65
CA GLY A 104 -0.49 -0.82 0.91
C GLY A 104 0.15 -1.64 2.04
N ILE A 105 -0.54 -1.83 3.18
CA ILE A 105 -0.06 -2.66 4.28
C ILE A 105 0.16 -4.12 3.83
N LEU A 106 -0.85 -4.70 3.17
CA LEU A 106 -0.82 -6.11 2.78
C LEU A 106 0.29 -6.38 1.76
N GLU A 107 0.32 -5.63 0.67
CA GLU A 107 1.21 -5.85 -0.48
C GLU A 107 2.67 -5.50 -0.19
N SER A 108 2.92 -4.46 0.60
CA SER A 108 4.29 -4.02 0.94
C SER A 108 4.84 -4.62 2.24
N GLY A 109 4.02 -5.36 2.99
CA GLY A 109 4.35 -5.74 4.36
C GLY A 109 4.59 -4.53 5.26
N ALA A 110 3.67 -3.56 5.19
CA ALA A 110 3.81 -2.25 5.84
C ALA A 110 5.15 -1.58 5.52
N GLY A 111 5.54 -1.57 4.24
CA GLY A 111 6.73 -0.91 3.71
C GLY A 111 8.03 -1.66 3.93
N ARG A 112 7.98 -2.89 4.44
CA ARG A 112 9.18 -3.68 4.77
C ARG A 112 9.59 -4.71 3.73
N GLY A 113 8.70 -5.02 2.79
CA GLY A 113 9.02 -5.94 1.69
C GLY A 113 10.09 -5.34 0.78
N ASP A 114 10.95 -6.20 0.25
CA ASP A 114 12.10 -5.83 -0.57
C ASP A 114 11.71 -4.88 -1.71
N LEU A 115 10.60 -5.16 -2.41
CA LEU A 115 10.11 -4.31 -3.49
C LEU A 115 9.69 -2.89 -3.03
N ALA A 116 9.13 -2.76 -1.83
CA ALA A 116 8.80 -1.46 -1.27
C ALA A 116 10.06 -0.69 -0.84
N VAL A 117 11.02 -1.39 -0.24
CA VAL A 117 12.29 -0.80 0.24
C VAL A 117 13.18 -0.37 -0.93
N ASP A 118 13.37 -1.24 -1.93
CA ASP A 118 14.35 -1.04 -2.99
C ASP A 118 13.80 -0.22 -4.17
N ALA A 119 12.48 -0.22 -4.37
CA ALA A 119 11.85 0.39 -5.53
C ALA A 119 10.74 1.38 -5.21
N ASN A 120 10.47 1.66 -3.93
CA ASN A 120 9.31 2.46 -3.50
C ASN A 120 7.98 1.95 -4.07
N ASN A 121 7.88 0.66 -4.42
CA ASN A 121 6.70 0.09 -5.06
C ASN A 121 5.87 -0.68 -4.02
N HIS A 122 4.95 0.05 -3.38
CA HIS A 122 4.16 -0.48 -2.26
C HIS A 122 3.00 -1.39 -2.65
N PHE A 123 2.67 -1.46 -3.95
CA PHE A 123 1.48 -2.17 -4.45
C PHE A 123 1.84 -3.29 -5.44
N GLY A 124 3.13 -3.59 -5.62
CA GLY A 124 3.57 -4.63 -6.54
C GLY A 124 3.23 -4.35 -8.00
N ILE A 125 3.20 -3.09 -8.43
CA ILE A 125 2.78 -2.75 -9.80
C ILE A 125 3.86 -3.21 -10.78
N LYS A 126 3.49 -4.20 -11.62
CA LYS A 126 4.35 -4.77 -12.66
C LYS A 126 4.58 -3.77 -13.81
N CYS A 127 5.69 -3.92 -14.51
CA CYS A 127 5.91 -3.23 -15.77
C CYS A 127 4.89 -3.74 -16.80
N HIS A 128 4.28 -2.81 -17.50
CA HIS A 128 3.47 -3.08 -18.67
C HIS A 128 4.11 -2.40 -19.87
N ASN A 129 3.60 -2.65 -21.09
CA ASN A 129 4.21 -2.14 -22.33
C ASN A 129 4.25 -0.60 -22.41
N ASP A 130 3.48 0.10 -21.59
CA ASP A 130 3.38 1.54 -21.49
C ASP A 130 4.30 2.15 -20.41
N TRP A 131 5.01 1.34 -19.63
CA TRP A 131 5.90 1.84 -18.59
C TRP A 131 7.26 2.26 -19.17
N LEU A 132 7.54 3.55 -19.11
CA LEU A 132 8.78 4.17 -19.59
C LEU A 132 9.74 4.59 -18.45
N GLY A 133 9.34 4.41 -17.20
CA GLY A 133 10.11 4.79 -16.02
C GLY A 133 11.15 3.74 -15.61
N GLU A 134 11.82 3.98 -14.48
CA GLU A 134 12.75 3.00 -13.91
C GLU A 134 12.04 1.69 -13.53
N SER A 135 12.79 0.59 -13.50
CA SER A 135 12.25 -0.72 -13.13
C SER A 135 13.26 -1.53 -12.34
N VAL A 136 12.77 -2.46 -11.52
CA VAL A 136 13.58 -3.50 -10.87
C VAL A 136 13.11 -4.89 -11.32
N ARG A 137 14.00 -5.88 -11.19
CA ARG A 137 13.67 -7.29 -11.38
C ARG A 137 13.50 -7.94 -10.02
N HIS A 138 12.39 -8.63 -9.83
CA HIS A 138 12.06 -9.30 -8.57
C HIS A 138 11.35 -10.62 -8.88
N ASP A 139 11.59 -11.64 -8.06
CA ASP A 139 10.91 -12.92 -8.18
C ASP A 139 9.58 -12.84 -7.41
N ASP A 140 8.45 -13.11 -8.07
CA ASP A 140 7.11 -13.08 -7.46
C ASP A 140 6.28 -14.29 -7.90
N ASP A 141 5.44 -14.16 -8.94
CA ASP A 141 4.74 -15.29 -9.56
C ASP A 141 5.68 -16.07 -10.50
N SER A 142 6.62 -15.35 -11.11
CA SER A 142 7.66 -15.87 -12.00
C SER A 142 9.01 -15.25 -11.63
N SER A 143 10.09 -15.92 -12.05
CA SER A 143 11.44 -15.38 -11.82
C SER A 143 11.69 -14.14 -12.68
N GLN A 144 12.31 -13.13 -12.07
CA GLN A 144 12.75 -11.89 -12.71
C GLN A 144 11.61 -11.14 -13.41
N GLU A 145 10.44 -11.10 -12.79
CA GLU A 145 9.37 -10.22 -13.23
C GLU A 145 9.80 -8.76 -13.12
N CYS A 146 9.32 -7.95 -14.07
CA CYS A 146 9.62 -6.53 -14.09
C CYS A 146 8.60 -5.80 -13.23
N PHE A 147 9.09 -5.00 -12.28
CA PHE A 147 8.27 -4.13 -11.46
C PHE A 147 8.68 -2.67 -11.66
N ARG A 148 7.68 -1.79 -11.62
CA ARG A 148 7.90 -0.34 -11.70
C ARG A 148 8.73 0.11 -10.48
N LYS A 149 9.64 1.04 -10.70
CA LYS A 149 10.42 1.69 -9.64
C LYS A 149 10.09 3.17 -9.60
N TYR A 150 9.96 3.69 -8.39
CA TYR A 150 9.58 5.06 -8.13
C TYR A 150 10.64 5.80 -7.31
N THR A 151 10.65 7.12 -7.44
CA THR A 151 11.57 7.97 -6.68
C THR A 151 11.15 8.02 -5.21
N GLU A 152 9.84 8.02 -4.96
CA GLU A 152 9.24 8.06 -3.63
C GLU A 152 7.96 7.23 -3.60
N ALA A 153 7.60 6.76 -2.40
CA ALA A 153 6.41 5.93 -2.19
C ALA A 153 5.12 6.60 -2.69
N SER A 154 4.99 7.94 -2.57
CA SER A 154 3.79 8.67 -2.99
C SER A 154 3.46 8.49 -4.47
N GLU A 155 4.46 8.26 -5.32
CA GLU A 155 4.26 7.99 -6.75
C GLU A 155 3.64 6.62 -6.99
N SER A 156 4.03 5.61 -6.22
CA SER A 156 3.41 4.28 -6.28
C SER A 156 1.95 4.29 -5.82
N TYR A 157 1.62 5.13 -4.83
CA TYR A 157 0.24 5.36 -4.39
C TYR A 157 -0.60 6.01 -5.50
N ARG A 158 -0.06 7.03 -6.15
CA ARG A 158 -0.69 7.69 -7.30
C ARG A 158 -0.88 6.71 -8.46
N ASP A 159 0.15 5.93 -8.79
CA ASP A 159 0.10 4.98 -9.90
C ASP A 159 -0.87 3.83 -9.63
N HIS A 160 -0.95 3.35 -8.38
CA HIS A 160 -1.98 2.42 -7.94
C HIS A 160 -3.40 2.98 -8.15
N ALA A 161 -3.62 4.24 -7.80
CA ALA A 161 -4.90 4.89 -8.03
C ALA A 161 -5.24 4.99 -9.52
N LEU A 162 -4.27 5.41 -10.35
CA LEU A 162 -4.43 5.48 -11.80
C LEU A 162 -4.65 4.10 -12.44
N PHE A 163 -4.01 3.05 -11.91
CA PHE A 163 -4.22 1.67 -12.35
C PHE A 163 -5.67 1.22 -12.15
N LEU A 164 -6.26 1.51 -10.99
CA LEU A 164 -7.65 1.16 -10.71
C LEU A 164 -8.63 1.99 -11.54
N VAL A 165 -8.42 3.30 -11.63
CA VAL A 165 -9.28 4.21 -12.42
C VAL A 165 -9.20 3.89 -13.92
N GLY A 166 -8.02 3.60 -14.45
CA GLY A 166 -7.78 3.47 -15.88
C GLY A 166 -8.25 2.15 -16.49
N LYS A 167 -8.53 1.11 -15.68
CA LYS A 167 -8.89 -0.21 -16.20
C LYS A 167 -10.38 -0.48 -16.05
N LYS A 168 -11.05 -0.67 -17.20
CA LYS A 168 -12.50 -0.95 -17.32
C LYS A 168 -13.00 -2.06 -16.38
N ARG A 169 -12.19 -3.09 -16.11
CA ARG A 169 -12.55 -4.19 -15.20
C ARG A 169 -12.88 -3.73 -13.77
N TYR A 170 -12.35 -2.58 -13.33
CA TYR A 170 -12.58 -2.01 -12.00
C TYR A 170 -13.69 -0.94 -11.99
N ALA A 171 -14.29 -0.61 -13.14
CA ALA A 171 -15.26 0.49 -13.24
C ALA A 171 -16.43 0.36 -12.24
N THR A 172 -16.91 -0.87 -11.99
CA THR A 172 -18.01 -1.12 -11.03
C THR A 172 -17.65 -0.71 -9.60
N LEU A 173 -16.37 -0.73 -9.21
CA LEU A 173 -15.95 -0.30 -7.87
C LEU A 173 -16.33 1.15 -7.59
N PHE A 174 -16.20 2.00 -8.61
CA PHE A 174 -16.49 3.43 -8.53
C PHE A 174 -17.99 3.75 -8.54
N THR A 175 -18.85 2.73 -8.57
CA THR A 175 -20.31 2.88 -8.35
C THR A 175 -20.71 2.66 -6.90
N TYR A 176 -19.81 2.12 -6.06
CA TYR A 176 -20.02 1.99 -4.64
C TYR A 176 -19.79 3.32 -3.91
N GLU A 177 -20.42 3.46 -2.75
CA GLU A 177 -20.15 4.58 -1.86
C GLU A 177 -18.67 4.63 -1.49
N LYS A 178 -18.13 5.86 -1.39
CA LYS A 178 -16.70 6.10 -1.18
C LYS A 178 -16.19 5.67 0.21
N ASP A 179 -17.08 5.33 1.13
CA ASP A 179 -16.78 4.80 2.45
C ASP A 179 -17.26 3.34 2.64
N ASP A 180 -17.82 2.70 1.60
CA ASP A 180 -18.19 1.28 1.64
C ASP A 180 -17.00 0.37 1.30
N TYR A 181 -16.01 0.37 2.19
CA TYR A 181 -14.80 -0.44 2.03
C TYR A 181 -15.10 -1.95 1.93
N LYS A 182 -16.25 -2.44 2.43
CA LYS A 182 -16.62 -3.86 2.36
C LYS A 182 -17.00 -4.25 0.93
N SER A 183 -17.82 -3.44 0.28
CA SER A 183 -18.15 -3.64 -1.14
C SER A 183 -16.93 -3.45 -2.02
N TRP A 184 -16.07 -2.47 -1.73
CA TRP A 184 -14.80 -2.29 -2.42
C TRP A 184 -13.87 -3.50 -2.30
N ALA A 185 -13.65 -4.04 -1.11
CA ALA A 185 -12.79 -5.20 -0.89
C ALA A 185 -13.28 -6.45 -1.66
N LYS A 186 -14.60 -6.71 -1.60
CA LYS A 186 -15.23 -7.82 -2.35
C LYS A 186 -15.15 -7.59 -3.86
N GLY A 187 -15.45 -6.36 -4.28
CA GLY A 187 -15.42 -5.94 -5.68
C GLY A 187 -14.03 -6.04 -6.28
N LEU A 188 -12.98 -5.66 -5.55
CA LEU A 188 -11.59 -5.75 -6.01
C LEU A 188 -11.25 -7.18 -6.40
N ARG A 189 -11.60 -8.15 -5.55
CA ARG A 189 -11.43 -9.57 -5.86
C ARG A 189 -12.32 -10.00 -7.03
N ALA A 190 -13.60 -9.63 -7.04
CA ALA A 190 -14.52 -10.01 -8.13
C ALA A 190 -14.07 -9.46 -9.50
N ALA A 191 -13.49 -8.26 -9.51
CA ALA A 191 -12.86 -7.66 -10.67
C ALA A 191 -11.53 -8.32 -11.03
N GLY A 192 -10.98 -9.18 -10.17
CA GLY A 192 -9.77 -10.00 -10.33
C GLY A 192 -8.47 -9.26 -10.05
N TYR A 193 -8.47 -8.35 -9.06
CA TYR A 193 -7.24 -7.76 -8.50
C TYR A 193 -6.34 -8.82 -7.87
N ALA A 194 -6.94 -9.75 -7.12
CA ALA A 194 -6.25 -10.86 -6.47
C ALA A 194 -6.98 -12.19 -6.73
N THR A 195 -6.22 -13.29 -6.78
CA THR A 195 -6.75 -14.65 -6.95
C THR A 195 -7.18 -15.29 -5.62
N ASP A 196 -6.55 -14.87 -4.51
CA ASP A 196 -6.83 -15.39 -3.16
C ASP A 196 -8.32 -15.22 -2.78
N PRO A 197 -9.05 -16.30 -2.45
CA PRO A 197 -10.43 -16.22 -1.94
C PRO A 197 -10.59 -15.33 -0.71
N ASN A 198 -9.60 -15.28 0.16
CA ASN A 198 -9.64 -14.56 1.43
C ASN A 198 -9.14 -13.10 1.32
N TYR A 199 -8.80 -12.63 0.12
CA TYR A 199 -8.31 -11.26 -0.09
C TYR A 199 -9.25 -10.19 0.48
N PRO A 200 -10.58 -10.25 0.25
CA PRO A 200 -11.50 -9.26 0.82
C PRO A 200 -11.47 -9.25 2.35
N ASP A 201 -11.45 -10.43 2.98
CA ASP A 201 -11.45 -10.57 4.43
C ASP A 201 -10.14 -10.07 5.05
N LYS A 202 -9.01 -10.26 4.36
CA LYS A 202 -7.72 -9.67 4.77
C LYS A 202 -7.79 -8.15 4.78
N LEU A 203 -8.27 -7.53 3.70
CA LEU A 203 -8.42 -6.07 3.64
C LEU A 203 -9.37 -5.55 4.72
N ILE A 204 -10.56 -6.14 4.83
CA ILE A 204 -11.55 -5.80 5.86
C ILE A 204 -10.95 -5.95 7.26
N SER A 205 -10.17 -7.01 7.51
CA SER A 205 -9.47 -7.22 8.78
C SER A 205 -8.51 -6.08 9.09
N TYR A 206 -7.67 -5.65 8.14
CA TYR A 206 -6.80 -4.48 8.37
C TYR A 206 -7.60 -3.21 8.62
N ILE A 207 -8.63 -2.95 7.82
CA ILE A 207 -9.45 -1.74 7.94
C ILE A 207 -10.13 -1.67 9.30
N GLU A 208 -10.76 -2.76 9.76
CA GLU A 208 -11.46 -2.80 11.04
C GLU A 208 -10.48 -2.88 12.22
N ARG A 209 -9.37 -3.60 12.08
CA ARG A 209 -8.38 -3.76 13.15
C ARG A 209 -7.64 -2.46 13.42
N TYR A 210 -7.30 -1.73 12.36
CA TYR A 210 -6.55 -0.47 12.37
C TYR A 210 -7.42 0.79 12.14
N ASN A 211 -8.76 0.65 12.24
CA ASN A 211 -9.77 1.71 12.08
C ASN A 211 -9.46 2.62 10.88
N LEU A 212 -9.03 2.04 9.76
CA LEU A 212 -8.58 2.81 8.59
C LEU A 212 -9.75 3.58 7.95
N HIS A 213 -10.98 3.15 8.17
CA HIS A 213 -12.19 3.83 7.71
C HIS A 213 -12.38 5.21 8.35
N GLN A 214 -11.67 5.54 9.44
CA GLN A 214 -11.67 6.89 9.99
C GLN A 214 -11.23 7.93 8.94
N TYR A 215 -10.31 7.55 8.05
CA TYR A 215 -9.82 8.43 6.99
C TYR A 215 -10.83 8.58 5.84
N ASP A 216 -11.66 7.56 5.60
CA ASP A 216 -12.79 7.68 4.67
C ASP A 216 -13.83 8.67 5.22
N CYS A 217 -14.12 8.59 6.51
CA CYS A 217 -15.00 9.51 7.21
C CYS A 217 -14.46 10.96 7.15
N GLN A 218 -13.16 11.17 7.41
CA GLN A 218 -12.54 12.49 7.28
C GLN A 218 -12.69 13.08 5.87
N VAL A 219 -12.46 12.28 4.83
CA VAL A 219 -12.59 12.76 3.44
C VAL A 219 -14.04 13.00 3.03
N THR A 220 -14.98 12.17 3.50
CA THR A 220 -16.41 12.28 3.15
C THR A 220 -17.19 13.26 4.05
N GLY A 221 -16.59 13.75 5.13
CA GLY A 221 -17.25 14.57 6.14
C GLY A 221 -18.26 13.82 7.02
N LYS A 222 -18.25 12.48 6.97
CA LYS A 222 -19.11 11.64 7.83
C LYS A 222 -18.53 11.55 9.24
N ASN A 223 -19.39 11.39 10.23
CA ASN A 223 -18.95 11.18 11.61
C ASN A 223 -18.30 9.79 11.75
N TYR A 224 -17.12 9.75 12.37
CA TYR A 224 -16.43 8.50 12.64
C TYR A 224 -17.06 7.75 13.81
N THR A 225 -17.33 6.47 13.60
CA THR A 225 -17.68 5.50 14.65
C THR A 225 -16.68 4.34 14.61
N PRO A 226 -15.88 4.10 15.67
CA PRO A 226 -15.00 2.96 15.74
C PRO A 226 -15.78 1.67 15.72
N ILE A 227 -15.17 0.66 15.10
CA ILE A 227 -15.74 -0.67 15.08
C ILE A 227 -15.24 -1.38 16.33
N ASN A 228 -16.11 -1.46 17.34
CA ASN A 228 -15.88 -2.29 18.52
C ASN A 228 -16.10 -3.76 18.17
N LYS A 229 -15.14 -4.35 17.45
CA LYS A 229 -15.05 -5.80 17.29
C LYS A 229 -14.44 -6.35 18.56
N THR A 230 -15.24 -6.52 19.62
CA THR A 230 -14.93 -7.54 20.61
C THR A 230 -14.75 -8.85 19.84
N ALA A 231 -13.71 -9.62 20.18
CA ALA A 231 -13.57 -11.00 19.71
C ALA A 231 -14.94 -11.71 19.81
N PRO A 232 -15.29 -12.62 18.86
CA PRO A 232 -16.67 -13.03 18.62
C PRO A 232 -17.41 -13.34 19.92
N ALA A 233 -18.41 -12.52 20.21
CA ALA A 233 -19.28 -12.69 21.35
C ALA A 233 -20.04 -14.00 21.21
N ARG A 234 -19.74 -14.97 22.07
CA ARG A 234 -20.72 -15.96 22.49
C ARG A 234 -21.88 -15.15 23.10
N ALA A 235 -23.08 -15.31 22.56
CA ALA A 235 -24.23 -14.50 22.90
C ALA A 235 -24.39 -14.33 24.42
N SER A 236 -24.36 -13.10 24.88
CA SER A 236 -24.92 -12.70 26.17
C SER A 236 -25.34 -11.25 26.05
N SER A 237 -26.66 -11.06 26.00
CA SER A 237 -27.33 -9.79 26.23
C SER A 237 -26.73 -9.11 27.45
N SER A 238 -26.39 -7.84 27.33
CA SER A 238 -26.22 -6.99 28.51
C SER A 238 -26.72 -5.58 28.20
N ASN A 239 -27.92 -5.31 28.72
CA ASN A 239 -28.21 -4.01 29.33
C ASN A 239 -27.14 -3.74 30.39
N THR A 240 -26.45 -2.62 30.32
CA THR A 240 -25.73 -2.07 31.48
C THR A 240 -25.81 -0.55 31.51
N ASN A 241 -26.73 -0.09 32.37
CA ASN A 241 -26.54 1.15 33.12
C ASN A 241 -25.17 1.09 33.81
N THR A 242 -24.31 2.06 33.54
CA THR A 242 -23.01 2.20 34.21
C THR A 242 -23.06 3.37 35.19
N ASN A 243 -23.38 3.04 36.45
CA ASN A 243 -22.97 3.86 37.59
C ASN A 243 -21.47 3.64 37.82
N ILE A 244 -20.65 4.65 37.52
CA ILE A 244 -19.22 4.64 37.80
C ILE A 244 -18.99 5.31 39.16
N SER A 245 -18.68 4.48 40.16
CA SER A 245 -18.17 4.93 41.46
C SER A 245 -16.75 5.48 41.30
N SER A 246 -16.57 6.72 41.75
CA SER A 246 -15.34 7.48 41.67
C SER A 246 -14.30 7.02 42.69
N ASN A 247 -13.06 6.87 42.26
CA ASN A 247 -11.89 6.91 43.12
C ASN A 247 -10.76 7.68 42.40
N SER A 248 -10.55 8.93 42.83
CA SER A 248 -9.35 9.78 42.71
C SER A 248 -8.33 9.56 41.57
N ASN A 249 -8.79 9.51 40.32
CA ASN A 249 -7.98 9.82 39.14
C ASN A 249 -8.85 10.63 38.16
N ASP A 250 -8.31 11.71 37.62
CA ASP A 250 -9.00 12.51 36.60
C ASP A 250 -9.47 11.58 35.45
N PRO A 251 -10.79 11.38 35.26
CA PRO A 251 -11.32 10.43 34.29
C PRO A 251 -11.07 10.87 32.83
N SER A 252 -10.40 12.01 32.62
CA SER A 252 -9.91 12.49 31.33
C SER A 252 -8.45 12.12 31.02
N LEU A 253 -7.70 11.57 31.97
CA LEU A 253 -6.29 11.19 31.78
C LEU A 253 -6.10 9.66 31.74
N TYR A 254 -5.31 9.20 30.77
CA TYR A 254 -4.87 7.83 30.62
C TYR A 254 -3.36 7.74 30.74
N GLU A 255 -2.86 6.83 31.56
CA GLU A 255 -1.43 6.55 31.67
C GLU A 255 -1.05 5.45 30.66
N VAL A 256 -0.11 5.77 29.76
CA VAL A 256 0.41 4.86 28.74
C VAL A 256 1.01 3.62 29.42
N GLN A 257 0.49 2.46 29.05
CA GLN A 257 0.95 1.17 29.52
C GLN A 257 1.95 0.56 28.55
N LYS A 258 2.71 -0.44 29.03
CA LYS A 258 3.62 -1.20 28.16
C LYS A 258 2.83 -1.84 27.01
N GLY A 259 3.26 -1.56 25.78
CA GLY A 259 2.62 -2.07 24.55
C GLY A 259 1.51 -1.18 24.00
N ASP A 260 1.23 -0.04 24.64
CA ASP A 260 0.31 0.94 24.07
C ASP A 260 0.93 1.66 22.87
N THR A 261 0.06 1.94 21.90
CA THR A 261 0.31 2.82 20.77
C THR A 261 -0.77 3.89 20.77
N LEU A 262 -0.52 5.01 20.06
CA LEU A 262 -1.57 6.00 19.81
C LEU A 262 -2.83 5.35 19.24
N TYR A 263 -2.65 4.33 18.40
CA TYR A 263 -3.73 3.58 17.82
C TYR A 263 -4.53 2.77 18.85
N SER A 264 -3.87 1.93 19.68
CA SER A 264 -4.56 1.12 20.69
C SER A 264 -5.31 2.00 21.69
N ILE A 265 -4.74 3.15 22.04
CA ILE A 265 -5.36 4.15 22.92
C ILE A 265 -6.54 4.83 22.22
N SER A 266 -6.39 5.30 20.98
CA SER A 266 -7.48 5.93 20.22
C SER A 266 -8.70 5.00 20.12
N LYS A 267 -8.46 3.71 19.87
CA LYS A 267 -9.50 2.69 19.83
C LYS A 267 -10.17 2.50 21.19
N LYS A 268 -9.38 2.44 22.27
CA LYS A 268 -9.88 2.27 23.64
C LYS A 268 -10.81 3.41 24.08
N PHE A 269 -10.54 4.63 23.63
CA PHE A 269 -11.29 5.82 24.05
C PHE A 269 -12.24 6.36 22.98
N ASN A 270 -12.42 5.66 21.86
CA ASN A 270 -13.26 6.13 20.76
C ASN A 270 -12.84 7.55 20.29
N LEU A 271 -11.55 7.71 20.00
CA LEU A 271 -10.98 8.94 19.47
C LEU A 271 -10.36 8.66 18.11
N MET A 272 -10.24 9.70 17.28
CA MET A 272 -9.30 9.65 16.16
C MET A 272 -7.87 9.74 16.69
N VAL A 273 -6.92 9.14 15.97
CA VAL A 273 -5.50 9.26 16.35
C VAL A 273 -5.05 10.71 16.31
N ASP A 274 -5.52 11.49 15.33
CA ASP A 274 -5.18 12.91 15.21
C ASP A 274 -5.74 13.74 16.37
N ASP A 275 -6.99 13.49 16.77
CA ASP A 275 -7.58 14.15 17.94
C ASP A 275 -6.79 13.83 19.21
N LEU A 276 -6.38 12.57 19.38
CA LEU A 276 -5.55 12.15 20.51
C LEU A 276 -4.19 12.86 20.48
N LYS A 277 -3.55 12.97 19.32
CA LYS A 277 -2.28 13.71 19.18
C LYS A 277 -2.46 15.19 19.48
N GLN A 278 -3.49 15.81 18.91
CA GLN A 278 -3.76 17.24 19.07
C GLN A 278 -4.08 17.60 20.52
N LYS A 279 -4.95 16.82 21.19
CA LYS A 279 -5.27 17.00 22.62
C LYS A 279 -4.03 16.96 23.52
N ASN A 280 -2.99 16.25 23.09
CA ASN A 280 -1.78 16.00 23.85
C ASN A 280 -0.54 16.71 23.31
N ASN A 281 -0.69 17.59 22.31
CA ASN A 281 0.41 18.28 21.62
C ASN A 281 1.54 17.34 21.15
N LEU A 282 1.17 16.13 20.69
CA LEU A 282 2.13 15.14 20.23
C LEU A 282 2.53 15.43 18.78
N THR A 283 3.82 15.66 18.56
CA THR A 283 4.39 15.88 17.22
C THR A 283 4.72 14.56 16.52
N ASP A 284 5.12 13.54 17.28
CA ASP A 284 5.45 12.21 16.77
C ASP A 284 4.49 11.14 17.32
N ASN A 285 4.86 9.87 17.14
CA ASN A 285 4.06 8.71 17.54
C ASN A 285 4.68 7.97 18.73
N ALA A 286 5.79 8.46 19.26
CA ALA A 286 6.49 7.83 20.36
C ALA A 286 5.69 8.07 21.64
N LEU A 287 5.35 6.99 22.31
CA LEU A 287 4.74 7.03 23.63
C LEU A 287 5.71 6.46 24.64
N SER A 288 5.86 7.15 25.77
CA SER A 288 6.64 6.66 26.90
C SER A 288 5.72 5.95 27.88
N ILE A 289 6.13 4.79 28.39
CA ILE A 289 5.40 4.12 29.48
C ILE A 289 5.32 5.08 30.67
N GLY A 290 4.13 5.23 31.25
CA GLY A 290 3.86 6.20 32.32
C GLY A 290 3.50 7.61 31.83
N GLN A 291 3.57 7.89 30.52
CA GLN A 291 3.12 9.16 29.96
C GLN A 291 1.61 9.32 30.16
N LYS A 292 1.16 10.48 30.65
CA LYS A 292 -0.26 10.77 30.83
C LYS A 292 -0.82 11.48 29.59
N LEU A 293 -1.87 10.92 29.01
CA LEU A 293 -2.58 11.43 27.83
C LEU A 293 -4.01 11.83 28.18
N LYS A 294 -4.45 12.99 27.69
CA LYS A 294 -5.83 13.43 27.67
C LYS A 294 -6.61 12.62 26.65
N VAL A 295 -7.66 11.94 27.12
CA VAL A 295 -8.48 10.98 26.35
C VAL A 295 -9.98 11.31 26.37
N LYS A 296 -10.37 12.46 26.92
CA LYS A 296 -11.72 13.02 26.82
C LYS A 296 -11.66 14.47 26.37
#